data_AF-A0A3L8P1H6-F1
#
_entry.id   AF-A0A3L8P1H6-F1
#
_cell.length_a   1.000
_cell.length_b   1.000
_cell.length_c   1.000
_cell.angle_alpha   90.00
_cell.angle_beta   90.00
_cell.angle_gamma   90.00
#
_symmetry.space_group_name_H-M   'P 1'
#
loop_
_entity.id
_entity.type
_entity.pdbx_description
1 polymer ?
#
loop_
_entity_poly.entity_id
_entity_poly.type
_entity_poly.pdbx_seq_one_letter_code
_entity_poly.pdbx_strand_id
1 'polypeptide(L)'
;MGGTGLSTGLSTGFRGGDVAVVGRAGEELARAGDDVAALAAELRAALARAAGAVGHRAAAAALEAVSLTWCGGLVAAAAQVTALGAAASAGAADLRRAGDG
;
A
#
# COMPACT_ATOMS: atom_id res chain seq x y z
N MET A 1 2.96 -19.03 -52.14
CA MET A 1 4.03 -19.13 -51.12
C MET A 1 4.32 -17.74 -50.60
N GLY A 2 4.52 -17.59 -49.29
CA GLY A 2 4.98 -16.35 -48.66
C GLY A 2 3.93 -15.62 -47.83
N GLY A 3 3.28 -16.31 -46.89
CA GLY A 3 2.40 -15.70 -45.89
C GLY A 3 3.20 -15.11 -44.71
N THR A 4 2.88 -13.87 -44.37
CA THR A 4 2.89 -13.26 -43.03
C THR A 4 4.03 -13.64 -42.07
N GLY A 5 5.11 -12.86 -42.08
CA GLY A 5 6.16 -12.86 -41.06
C GLY A 5 6.12 -11.64 -40.14
N LEU A 6 4.94 -11.13 -39.75
CA LEU A 6 4.78 -9.88 -39.00
C LEU A 6 4.09 -10.00 -37.62
N SER A 7 4.02 -11.18 -37.00
CA SER A 7 3.22 -11.37 -35.78
C SER A 7 3.94 -11.90 -34.53
N THR A 8 5.27 -12.03 -34.50
CA THR A 8 5.97 -12.64 -33.33
C THR A 8 6.90 -11.73 -32.54
N GLY A 9 6.90 -10.41 -32.79
CA GLY A 9 7.82 -9.48 -32.12
C GLY A 9 7.21 -8.49 -31.12
N LEU A 10 5.89 -8.47 -30.94
CA LEU A 10 5.19 -7.37 -30.25
C LEU A 10 4.46 -7.73 -28.95
N SER A 11 4.73 -8.90 -28.37
CA SER A 11 4.12 -9.29 -27.09
C SER A 11 5.17 -9.87 -26.15
N THR A 12 5.19 -9.37 -24.91
CA THR A 12 5.99 -9.80 -23.74
C THR A 12 7.39 -9.18 -23.57
N GLY A 13 7.49 -7.85 -23.61
CA GLY A 13 8.67 -7.11 -23.15
C GLY A 13 8.82 -7.02 -21.62
N PHE A 14 8.22 -7.94 -20.86
CA PHE A 14 8.34 -8.00 -19.41
C PHE A 14 9.19 -9.22 -19.05
N ARG A 15 10.45 -9.01 -18.70
CA ARG A 15 11.39 -10.10 -18.40
C ARG A 15 11.04 -10.69 -17.04
N GLY A 16 11.41 -11.96 -16.79
CA GLY A 16 11.24 -12.57 -15.46
C GLY A 16 11.87 -11.76 -14.31
N GLY A 17 12.90 -10.96 -14.61
CA GLY A 17 13.47 -9.98 -13.68
C GLY A 17 12.52 -8.84 -13.31
N ASP A 18 11.73 -8.34 -14.26
CA ASP A 18 10.76 -7.26 -14.04
C ASP A 18 9.61 -7.75 -13.15
N VAL A 19 9.19 -9.01 -13.31
CA VAL A 19 8.18 -9.66 -12.46
C VAL A 19 8.67 -9.79 -11.02
N ALA A 20 9.93 -10.20 -10.82
CA ALA A 20 10.51 -10.29 -9.48
C ALA A 20 10.64 -8.92 -8.80
N VAL A 21 10.99 -7.87 -9.56
CA VAL A 21 11.06 -6.49 -9.05
C VAL A 21 9.68 -5.99 -8.63
N VAL A 22 8.64 -6.17 -9.45
CA VAL A 22 7.27 -5.78 -9.10
C VAL A 22 6.76 -6.53 -7.88
N GLY A 23 7.03 -7.84 -7.78
CA GLY A 23 6.63 -8.64 -6.64
C GLY A 23 7.23 -8.13 -5.32
N ARG A 24 8.53 -7.83 -5.33
CA ARG A 24 9.24 -7.27 -4.16
C ARG A 24 8.76 -5.86 -3.81
N ALA A 25 8.59 -5.00 -4.81
CA ALA A 25 8.09 -3.65 -4.60
C ALA A 25 6.66 -3.67 -4.02
N GLY A 26 5.82 -4.63 -4.44
CA GLY A 26 4.51 -4.85 -3.86
C GLY A 26 4.56 -5.25 -2.39
N GLU A 27 5.47 -6.15 -2.01
CA GLU A 27 5.65 -6.55 -0.61
C GLU A 27 6.18 -5.41 0.26
N GLU A 28 7.08 -4.58 -0.28
CA GLU A 28 7.61 -3.40 0.41
C GLU A 28 6.53 -2.33 0.60
N LEU A 29 5.68 -2.09 -0.41
CA LEU A 29 4.53 -1.22 -0.29
C LEU A 29 3.54 -1.74 0.75
N ALA A 30 3.27 -3.05 0.78
CA ALA A 30 2.39 -3.65 1.78
C ALA A 30 2.88 -3.41 3.21
N ARG A 31 4.18 -3.67 3.45
CA ARG A 31 4.82 -3.40 4.74
C ARG A 31 4.78 -1.90 5.10
N ALA A 32 5.07 -1.02 4.15
CA ALA A 32 5.02 0.41 4.39
C ALA A 32 3.61 0.90 4.75
N GLY A 33 2.57 0.35 4.11
CA GLY A 33 1.18 0.64 4.48
C GLY A 33 0.87 0.20 5.92
N ASP A 34 1.29 -1.01 6.30
CA ASP A 34 1.11 -1.52 7.66
C ASP A 34 1.84 -0.67 8.71
N ASP A 35 3.08 -0.24 8.42
CA ASP A 35 3.87 0.65 9.28
C ASP A 35 3.18 2.01 9.49
N VAL A 36 2.62 2.59 8.44
CA VAL A 36 1.85 3.86 8.53
C VAL A 36 0.59 3.67 9.37
N ALA A 37 -0.11 2.54 9.25
CA ALA A 37 -1.27 2.24 10.08
C ALA A 37 -0.89 2.10 11.56
N ALA A 38 0.24 1.45 11.87
CA ALA A 38 0.77 1.36 13.23
C ALA A 38 1.12 2.73 13.80
N LEU A 39 1.83 3.57 13.04
CA LEU A 39 2.18 4.93 13.44
C LEU A 39 0.93 5.80 13.69
N ALA A 40 -0.10 5.66 12.85
CA ALA A 40 -1.37 6.35 13.05
C ALA A 40 -2.07 5.92 14.35
N ALA A 41 -1.97 4.64 14.73
CA ALA A 41 -2.50 4.15 16.00
C ALA A 41 -1.72 4.71 17.20
N GLU A 42 -0.39 4.76 17.12
CA GLU A 42 0.46 5.38 18.15
C GLU A 42 0.16 6.88 18.33
N LEU A 43 0.03 7.60 17.22
CA LEU A 43 -0.33 9.02 17.22
C LEU A 43 -1.70 9.24 17.87
N ARG A 44 -2.69 8.41 17.53
CA ARG A 44 -4.03 8.46 18.14
C ARG A 44 -3.97 8.24 19.66
N ALA A 45 -3.17 7.27 20.12
CA ALA A 45 -2.97 7.03 21.54
C ALA A 45 -2.29 8.23 22.24
N ALA A 46 -1.32 8.87 21.60
CA ALA A 46 -0.66 10.06 22.12
C ALA A 46 -1.63 11.26 22.22
N LEU A 47 -2.45 11.49 21.19
CA LEU A 47 -3.45 12.57 21.19
C LEU A 47 -4.52 12.37 22.26
N ALA A 48 -4.96 11.14 22.50
CA ALA A 48 -5.89 10.83 23.59
C ALA A 48 -5.29 11.14 24.97
N ARG A 49 -4.02 10.78 25.21
CA ARG A 49 -3.31 11.14 26.44
C ARG A 49 -3.17 12.65 26.61
N ALA A 50 -2.83 13.36 25.54
CA ALA A 50 -2.74 14.82 25.55
C ALA A 50 -4.11 15.46 25.86
N ALA A 51 -5.19 15.01 25.21
CA ALA A 51 -6.54 15.49 25.46
C ALA A 51 -6.98 15.29 26.92
N GLY A 52 -6.65 14.14 27.52
CA GLY A 52 -6.92 13.88 28.94
C GLY A 52 -6.11 14.73 29.92
N ALA A 53 -4.91 15.17 29.52
CA ALA A 53 -4.08 16.07 30.31
C ALA A 53 -4.50 17.55 30.19
N VAL A 54 -5.17 17.91 29.08
CA VAL A 54 -5.65 19.27 28.85
C VAL A 54 -6.92 19.48 29.67
N GLY A 55 -6.81 20.14 30.82
CA GLY A 55 -7.93 20.51 31.70
C GLY A 55 -8.97 21.46 31.07
N HIS A 56 -8.87 21.73 29.77
CA HIS A 56 -9.78 22.59 29.01
C HIS A 56 -10.58 21.76 27.99
N ARG A 57 -11.87 21.56 28.29
CA ARG A 57 -12.76 20.66 27.54
C ARG A 57 -12.82 20.94 26.03
N ALA A 58 -12.79 22.22 25.64
CA ALA A 58 -12.80 22.60 24.22
C ALA A 58 -11.51 22.24 23.48
N ALA A 59 -10.36 22.28 24.16
CA ALA A 59 -9.08 21.90 23.56
C ALA A 59 -8.94 20.37 23.47
N ALA A 60 -9.47 19.64 24.44
CA ALA A 60 -9.60 18.18 24.34
C ALA A 60 -10.47 17.76 23.15
N ALA A 61 -11.63 18.40 22.95
CA ALA A 61 -12.50 18.15 21.80
C ALA A 61 -11.83 18.49 20.45
N ALA A 62 -11.04 19.57 20.40
CA ALA A 62 -10.27 19.93 19.20
C ALA A 62 -9.20 18.88 18.87
N LEU A 63 -8.46 18.37 19.87
CA LEU A 63 -7.48 17.29 19.69
C LEU A 63 -8.13 15.99 19.21
N GLU A 64 -9.31 15.66 19.73
CA GLU A 64 -10.09 14.51 19.29
C GLU A 64 -10.54 14.64 17.82
N ALA A 65 -11.04 15.82 17.44
CA ALA A 65 -11.43 16.09 16.06
C ALA A 65 -10.24 16.02 15.07
N VAL A 66 -9.09 16.57 15.45
CA VAL A 66 -7.84 16.45 14.68
C VAL A 66 -7.41 14.99 14.57
N SER A 67 -7.44 14.24 15.67
CA SER A 67 -7.09 12.81 15.67
C SER A 67 -7.97 12.01 14.73
N LEU A 68 -9.30 12.20 14.79
CA LEU A 68 -10.24 11.48 13.92
C LEU A 68 -10.00 11.78 12.45
N THR A 69 -9.77 13.04 12.11
CA THR A 69 -9.58 13.47 10.71
C THR A 69 -8.24 12.99 10.15
N TRP A 70 -7.14 13.29 10.85
CA TRP A 70 -5.80 12.99 10.37
C TRP A 70 -5.47 11.51 10.48
N CYS A 71 -5.69 10.87 11.64
CA CYS A 71 -5.38 9.45 11.80
C CYS A 71 -6.32 8.59 10.95
N GLY A 72 -7.59 8.98 10.80
CA GLY A 72 -8.53 8.31 9.90
C GLY A 72 -8.07 8.37 8.44
N GLY A 73 -7.63 9.54 7.97
CA GLY A 73 -7.07 9.71 6.63
C GLY A 73 -5.80 8.88 6.40
N LEU A 74 -4.88 8.87 7.38
CA LEU A 74 -3.65 8.08 7.32
C LEU A 74 -3.93 6.57 7.26
N VAL A 75 -4.86 6.07 8.07
CA VAL A 75 -5.25 4.65 8.03
C VAL A 75 -5.89 4.28 6.70
N ALA A 76 -6.74 5.15 6.14
CA ALA A 76 -7.36 4.91 4.84
C ALA A 76 -6.33 4.92 3.69
N ALA A 77 -5.33 5.82 3.75
CA ALA A 77 -4.24 5.85 2.79
C ALA A 77 -3.33 4.62 2.92
N ALA A 78 -2.96 4.25 4.16
CA ALA A 78 -2.22 3.04 4.47
C ALA A 78 -2.90 1.79 3.89
N ALA A 79 -4.20 1.62 4.12
CA ALA A 79 -4.96 0.48 3.61
C ALA A 79 -4.93 0.40 2.07
N GLN A 80 -4.99 1.54 1.38
CA GLN A 80 -4.88 1.58 -0.09
C GLN A 80 -3.48 1.19 -0.57
N VAL A 81 -2.43 1.67 0.09
CA VAL A 81 -1.04 1.31 -0.20
C VAL A 81 -0.82 -0.19 0.05
N THR A 82 -1.35 -0.72 1.16
CA THR A 82 -1.28 -2.14 1.47
C THR A 82 -1.98 -2.99 0.42
N ALA A 83 -3.21 -2.63 0.06
CA ALA A 83 -3.99 -3.34 -0.96
C ALA A 83 -3.31 -3.31 -2.34
N LEU A 84 -2.74 -2.16 -2.72
CA LEU A 84 -2.00 -2.02 -3.97
C LEU A 84 -0.75 -2.91 -3.97
N GLY A 85 0.00 -2.91 -2.87
CA GLY A 85 1.18 -3.74 -2.70
C GLY A 85 0.85 -5.24 -2.81
N ALA A 86 -0.17 -5.69 -2.08
CA ALA A 86 -0.63 -7.07 -2.12
C ALA A 86 -1.10 -7.50 -3.52
N ALA A 87 -1.83 -6.62 -4.23
CA ALA A 87 -2.26 -6.89 -5.60
C ALA A 87 -1.09 -6.99 -6.58
N ALA A 88 -0.08 -6.12 -6.46
CA ALA A 88 1.13 -6.18 -7.27
C ALA A 88 1.91 -7.49 -7.03
N SER A 89 2.05 -7.91 -5.78
CA SER A 89 2.70 -9.17 -5.42
C SER A 89 1.95 -10.41 -5.94
N ALA A 90 0.62 -10.41 -5.83
CA ALA A 90 -0.22 -11.49 -6.34
C ALA A 90 -0.13 -11.60 -7.88
N GLY A 91 -0.25 -10.47 -8.59
CA GLY A 91 -0.10 -10.44 -10.05
C GLY A 91 1.28 -10.92 -10.51
N ALA A 92 2.34 -10.57 -9.78
CA ALA A 92 3.69 -11.07 -10.06
C ALA A 92 3.86 -12.59 -9.80
N ALA A 93 3.12 -13.15 -8.85
CA ALA A 93 3.11 -14.60 -8.61
C ALA A 93 2.35 -15.34 -9.73
N ASP A 94 1.25 -14.78 -10.20
CA ASP A 94 0.45 -15.33 -11.30
C ASP A 94 1.23 -15.36 -12.62
N LEU A 95 1.92 -14.26 -12.94
CA LEU A 95 2.77 -14.17 -14.13
C LEU A 95 3.93 -15.16 -14.11
N ARG A 96 4.55 -15.39 -12.93
CA ARG A 96 5.59 -16.42 -12.78
C ARG A 96 5.05 -17.82 -13.06
N ARG A 97 3.92 -18.18 -12.42
CA ARG A 97 3.28 -19.48 -12.65
C ARG A 97 2.88 -19.72 -14.11
N ALA A 98 2.44 -18.69 -14.80
CA ALA A 98 2.09 -18.77 -16.22
C ALA A 98 3.30 -18.91 -17.16
N GLY A 99 4.50 -18.51 -16.73
CA GLY A 99 5.73 -18.61 -17.52
C GLY A 99 6.49 -19.94 -17.35
N ASP A 100 6.19 -20.70 -16.30
CA ASP A 100 6.86 -21.97 -15.97
C ASP A 100 6.16 -23.22 -16.55
N GLY A 101 4.98 -23.07 -17.19
CA GLY A 101 4.16 -24.15 -17.75
C GLY A 101 4.11 -24.15 -19.28
#